data_AF-A0A7S1V5K7-F1
#
_entry.id   AF-A0A7S1V5K7-F1
#
_cell.length_a   1.000
_cell.length_b   1.000
_cell.length_c   1.000
_cell.angle_alpha   90.00
_cell.angle_beta   90.00
_cell.angle_gamma   90.00
#
_symmetry.space_group_name_H-M   'P 1'
#
loop_
_entity.id
_entity.type
_entity.pdbx_description
1 polymer ?
#
loop_
_entity_poly.entity_id
_entity_poly.type
_entity_poly.pdbx_seq_one_letter_code
_entity_poly.pdbx_strand_id
1 'polypeptide(L)'
;MKISIAGSLLMMMVCSVILMGSTAVASSSTPKIESCSEQDRESHPVLCSMVDHLLVDPDVVARELHTWAKTHGLLVGAGVGASSPPVVTAVQRNLRQGTSPTSEVDKTDGESSSIPVVFAHGMGDSCFNSGMKDITKRASDLLGGEVYSVCVPTGKTQAEDTTNGYFLSMDASVDVFAETVAQDPKLANGFHAIGFSQGNNVIRGYIAKYNTPTVKTFVS
;
A
#
# COMPACT_ATOMS: atom_id res chain seq x y z
N MET A 1 58.83 10.42 29.78
CA MET A 1 58.27 11.01 28.55
C MET A 1 56.75 11.11 28.71
N LYS A 2 56.21 12.32 28.80
CA LYS A 2 54.77 12.61 28.79
C LYS A 2 54.42 13.05 27.37
N ILE A 3 53.39 12.47 26.76
CA ILE A 3 52.82 12.98 25.50
C ILE A 3 51.35 13.27 25.75
N SER A 4 51.01 14.55 25.58
CA SER A 4 49.68 15.16 25.57
C SER A 4 49.21 15.23 24.13
N ILE A 5 47.93 14.95 23.86
CA ILE A 5 47.29 15.27 22.58
C ILE A 5 45.99 16.03 22.88
N ALA A 6 46.04 17.35 22.63
CA ALA A 6 44.89 18.22 22.41
C ALA A 6 44.16 17.79 21.12
N GLY A 7 42.84 17.80 20.99
CA GLY A 7 41.93 18.91 21.32
C GLY A 7 41.92 19.89 20.14
N SER A 8 41.11 19.62 19.11
CA SER A 8 40.92 20.55 17.98
C SER A 8 39.42 20.78 17.74
N LEU A 9 39.00 22.01 18.02
CA LEU A 9 37.71 22.61 17.72
C LEU A 9 38.01 23.98 17.08
N LEU A 10 37.10 24.46 16.23
CA LEU A 10 37.05 25.76 15.54
C LEU A 10 37.79 25.74 14.18
N MET A 11 37.23 26.17 13.05
CA MET A 11 36.42 27.38 12.86
C MET A 11 35.64 27.37 11.53
N MET A 12 34.53 28.10 11.55
CA MET A 12 33.52 28.34 10.52
C MET A 12 34.00 29.16 9.30
N MET A 13 33.40 28.83 8.13
CA MET A 13 32.69 29.75 7.21
C MET A 13 33.48 30.83 6.45
N VAL A 14 33.58 30.69 5.12
CA VAL A 14 33.48 31.83 4.19
C VAL A 14 32.69 31.43 2.94
N CYS A 15 31.76 32.32 2.60
CA CYS A 15 30.78 32.34 1.52
C CYS A 15 31.40 32.40 0.12
N SER A 16 30.78 31.74 -0.87
CA SER A 16 30.84 32.15 -2.29
C SER A 16 29.62 31.59 -3.03
N VAL A 17 28.54 32.36 -3.00
CA VAL A 17 27.40 32.23 -3.91
C VAL A 17 27.75 33.05 -5.16
N ILE A 18 27.97 32.38 -6.29
CA ILE A 18 27.91 33.03 -7.61
C ILE A 18 26.80 32.34 -8.41
N LEU A 19 25.72 33.11 -8.59
CA LEU A 19 24.67 32.90 -9.58
C LEU A 19 25.29 32.89 -10.98
N MET A 20 25.07 31.82 -11.76
CA MET A 20 24.94 31.92 -13.22
C MET A 20 24.06 30.79 -13.78
N GLY A 21 22.95 31.19 -14.40
CA GLY A 21 22.47 30.57 -15.64
C GLY A 21 21.59 29.32 -15.54
N SER A 22 20.32 29.48 -15.17
CA SER A 22 19.28 28.52 -15.52
C SER A 22 19.05 28.51 -17.04
N THR A 23 19.51 27.46 -17.72
CA THR A 23 18.89 26.99 -18.95
C THR A 23 18.37 25.59 -18.69
N ALA A 24 17.10 25.51 -18.27
CA ALA A 24 16.38 24.24 -18.25
C ALA A 24 16.06 23.89 -19.70
N VAL A 25 16.94 23.11 -20.34
CA VAL A 25 16.59 22.42 -21.58
C VAL A 25 15.65 21.29 -21.18
N ALA A 26 14.36 21.45 -21.47
CA ALA A 26 13.39 20.38 -21.42
C ALA A 26 13.75 19.35 -22.51
N SER A 27 14.64 18.42 -22.17
CA SER A 27 14.86 17.22 -22.99
C SER A 27 13.64 16.33 -22.83
N SER A 28 12.78 16.31 -23.85
CA SER A 28 11.79 15.27 -24.06
C SER A 28 12.50 13.96 -24.43
N SER A 29 13.22 13.37 -23.49
CA SER A 29 13.67 11.99 -23.61
C SER A 29 12.61 11.13 -22.93
N THR A 30 11.80 10.45 -23.74
CA THR A 30 11.11 9.23 -23.28
C THR A 30 12.11 8.39 -22.48
N PRO A 31 11.81 8.01 -21.23
CA PRO A 31 12.71 7.17 -20.45
C PRO A 31 12.93 5.88 -21.23
N LYS A 32 14.16 5.67 -21.69
CA LYS A 32 14.55 4.39 -22.28
C LYS A 32 14.53 3.39 -21.13
N ILE A 33 13.66 2.39 -21.22
CA ILE A 33 13.74 1.24 -20.33
C ILE A 33 15.14 0.65 -20.53
N GLU A 34 15.87 0.42 -19.44
CA GLU A 34 17.22 -0.11 -19.47
C GLU A 34 17.15 -1.63 -19.24
N SER A 35 18.06 -2.38 -19.88
CA SER A 35 18.11 -3.84 -19.75
C SER A 35 18.54 -4.25 -18.34
N CYS A 36 17.98 -5.34 -17.82
CA CYS A 36 18.37 -5.89 -16.52
C CYS A 36 19.84 -6.30 -16.47
N SER A 37 20.50 -6.10 -15.32
CA SER A 37 21.80 -6.70 -15.03
C SER A 37 21.68 -8.19 -14.71
N GLU A 38 22.79 -8.94 -14.75
CA GLU A 38 22.80 -10.36 -14.35
C GLU A 38 22.30 -10.57 -12.91
N GLN A 39 22.67 -9.68 -11.99
CA GLN A 39 22.20 -9.73 -10.60
C GLN A 39 20.68 -9.53 -10.49
N ASP A 40 20.11 -8.66 -11.33
CA ASP A 40 18.66 -8.46 -11.37
C ASP A 40 17.93 -9.67 -11.94
N ARG A 41 18.54 -10.38 -12.90
CA ARG A 41 17.97 -11.60 -13.49
C ARG A 41 17.92 -12.75 -12.48
N GLU A 42 18.93 -12.86 -11.61
CA GLU A 42 18.95 -13.87 -10.55
C GLU A 42 17.87 -13.61 -9.49
N SER A 43 17.67 -12.35 -9.12
CA SER A 43 16.74 -11.96 -8.05
C SER A 43 15.29 -11.77 -8.52
N HIS A 44 15.09 -11.35 -9.77
CA HIS A 44 13.79 -10.96 -10.32
C HIS A 44 13.57 -11.50 -11.76
N PRO A 45 13.63 -12.83 -11.97
CA PRO A 45 13.61 -13.41 -13.31
C PRO A 45 12.36 -13.07 -14.12
N VAL A 46 11.19 -12.98 -13.47
CA VAL A 46 9.91 -12.64 -14.13
C VAL A 46 9.89 -11.17 -14.57
N LEU A 47 10.35 -10.26 -13.69
CA LEU A 47 10.42 -8.84 -14.00
C LEU A 47 11.38 -8.60 -15.16
N CYS A 48 12.56 -9.23 -15.13
CA CYS A 48 13.54 -9.07 -16.19
C CYS A 48 13.10 -9.67 -17.53
N SER A 49 12.38 -10.80 -17.52
CA SER A 49 11.75 -11.33 -18.74
C SER A 49 10.74 -10.35 -19.35
N MET A 50 9.94 -9.68 -18.52
CA MET A 50 9.00 -8.65 -18.98
C MET A 50 9.73 -7.43 -19.54
N VAL A 51 10.79 -6.96 -18.87
CA VAL A 51 11.62 -5.85 -19.34
C VAL A 51 12.25 -6.19 -20.70
N ASP A 52 12.81 -7.39 -20.87
CA ASP A 52 13.38 -7.83 -22.15
C ASP A 52 12.33 -7.80 -23.27
N HIS A 53 11.11 -8.28 -23.01
CA HIS A 53 10.03 -8.24 -24.00
C HIS A 53 9.63 -6.80 -24.37
N LEU A 54 9.61 -5.89 -23.40
CA LEU A 54 9.32 -4.47 -23.64
C LEU A 54 10.41 -3.77 -24.46
N LEU A 55 11.67 -4.20 -24.33
CA LEU A 55 12.79 -3.65 -25.11
C LEU A 55 12.81 -4.14 -26.56
N VAL A 56 12.29 -5.35 -26.80
CA VAL A 56 12.24 -5.95 -28.15
C VAL A 56 11.01 -5.46 -28.92
N ASP A 57 9.81 -5.62 -28.36
CA ASP A 57 8.56 -5.20 -28.99
C ASP A 57 7.49 -4.87 -27.91
N PRO A 58 7.32 -3.59 -27.54
CA PRO A 58 6.33 -3.21 -26.55
C PRO A 58 4.88 -3.48 -27.00
N ASP A 59 4.63 -3.56 -28.31
CA ASP A 59 3.29 -3.84 -28.83
C ASP A 59 2.91 -5.31 -28.63
N VAL A 60 3.89 -6.24 -28.59
CA VAL A 60 3.62 -7.64 -28.21
C VAL A 60 3.09 -7.70 -26.78
N VAL A 61 3.79 -7.04 -25.85
CA VAL A 61 3.39 -7.01 -24.44
C VAL A 61 2.01 -6.38 -24.29
N ALA A 62 1.74 -5.28 -25.01
CA ALA A 62 0.43 -4.64 -25.02
C ALA A 62 -0.68 -5.57 -25.56
N ARG A 63 -0.42 -6.32 -26.65
CA ARG A 63 -1.38 -7.29 -27.22
C ARG A 63 -1.63 -8.47 -26.29
N GLU A 64 -0.59 -8.99 -25.64
CA GLU A 64 -0.71 -10.07 -24.66
C GLU A 64 -1.54 -9.63 -23.46
N LEU A 65 -1.24 -8.47 -22.89
CA LEU A 65 -2.02 -7.86 -21.81
C LEU A 65 -3.48 -7.63 -22.23
N HIS A 66 -3.72 -7.09 -23.43
CA HIS A 66 -5.07 -6.89 -23.95
C HIS A 66 -5.81 -8.21 -24.12
N THR A 67 -5.15 -9.24 -24.67
CA THR A 67 -5.73 -10.56 -24.88
C THR A 67 -6.05 -11.22 -23.55
N TRP A 68 -5.14 -11.17 -22.58
CA TRP A 68 -5.35 -11.67 -21.23
C TRP A 68 -6.49 -10.94 -20.52
N ALA A 69 -6.53 -9.60 -20.61
CA ALA A 69 -7.63 -8.82 -20.05
C ALA A 69 -8.97 -9.16 -20.70
N LYS A 70 -9.00 -9.41 -22.01
CA LYS A 70 -10.20 -9.83 -22.74
C LYS A 70 -10.67 -11.22 -22.31
N THR A 71 -9.77 -12.19 -22.17
CA THR A 71 -10.11 -13.56 -21.77
C THR A 71 -10.60 -13.66 -20.33
N HIS A 72 -10.17 -12.74 -19.46
CA HIS A 72 -10.58 -12.70 -18.06
C HIS A 72 -11.71 -11.69 -17.79
N GLY A 73 -12.30 -11.08 -18.83
CA GLY A 73 -13.41 -10.14 -18.68
C GLY A 73 -13.04 -8.85 -17.93
N LEU A 74 -11.77 -8.45 -17.97
CA LEU A 74 -11.24 -7.27 -17.28
C LEU A 74 -11.30 -5.99 -18.12
N LEU A 75 -11.62 -6.11 -19.41
CA LEU A 75 -11.83 -4.95 -20.27
C LEU A 75 -13.18 -4.30 -19.96
N VAL A 76 -13.14 -3.09 -19.41
CA VAL A 76 -14.33 -2.24 -19.27
C VAL A 76 -14.63 -1.64 -20.65
N GLY A 77 -15.60 -2.21 -21.36
CA GLY A 77 -16.05 -1.67 -22.63
C GLY A 77 -16.75 -0.33 -22.43
N ALA A 78 -16.11 0.77 -22.85
CA ALA A 78 -16.83 1.98 -23.23
C ALA A 78 -17.55 1.70 -24.56
N GLY A 79 -18.70 1.04 -24.48
CA GLY A 79 -19.55 0.78 -25.63
C GLY A 79 -20.23 2.06 -26.10
N VAL A 80 -19.67 2.74 -27.09
CA VAL A 80 -20.43 3.59 -28.02
C VAL A 80 -20.38 2.94 -29.40
N GLY A 81 -21.43 2.20 -29.77
CA GLY A 81 -21.56 1.62 -31.12
C GLY A 81 -22.34 0.30 -31.19
N ALA A 82 -23.66 0.43 -31.25
CA ALA A 82 -24.70 -0.54 -31.63
C ALA A 82 -24.31 -1.88 -32.29
N SER A 83 -24.42 -2.97 -31.53
CA SER A 83 -25.20 -4.16 -31.89
C SER A 83 -25.34 -5.05 -30.66
N SER A 84 -26.58 -5.27 -30.22
CA SER A 84 -26.93 -5.88 -28.93
C SER A 84 -26.28 -7.25 -28.68
N PRO A 85 -25.49 -7.42 -27.60
CA PRO A 85 -25.20 -8.74 -27.04
C PRO A 85 -26.35 -9.17 -26.09
N PRO A 86 -26.47 -10.48 -25.76
CA PRO A 86 -27.55 -10.98 -24.93
C PRO A 86 -27.47 -10.34 -23.54
N VAL A 87 -28.65 -10.07 -22.98
CA VAL A 87 -28.85 -9.41 -21.68
C VAL A 87 -28.12 -10.17 -20.58
N VAL A 88 -26.92 -9.72 -20.24
CA VAL A 88 -26.35 -9.95 -18.92
C VAL A 88 -26.94 -8.85 -18.06
N THR A 89 -27.86 -9.21 -17.17
CA THR A 89 -28.51 -8.28 -16.24
C THR A 89 -27.43 -7.45 -15.57
N ALA A 90 -27.41 -6.15 -15.88
CA ALA A 90 -26.55 -5.21 -15.19
C ALA A 90 -26.79 -5.39 -13.70
N VAL A 91 -25.80 -5.89 -12.97
CA VAL A 91 -25.79 -5.77 -11.52
C VAL A 91 -25.68 -4.27 -11.28
N GLN A 92 -26.82 -3.64 -11.07
CA GLN A 92 -26.91 -2.25 -10.69
C GLN A 92 -26.21 -2.14 -9.34
N ARG A 93 -24.92 -1.78 -9.37
CA ARG A 93 -24.20 -1.37 -8.17
C ARG A 93 -24.84 -0.07 -7.74
N ASN A 94 -25.88 -0.19 -6.93
CA ASN A 94 -26.38 0.90 -6.12
C ASN A 94 -25.24 1.23 -5.14
N LEU A 95 -24.38 2.16 -5.55
CA LEU A 95 -23.55 2.90 -4.61
C LEU A 95 -24.52 3.48 -3.60
N ARG A 96 -24.51 2.94 -2.37
CA ARG A 96 -25.23 3.55 -1.27
C ARG A 96 -24.64 4.95 -1.10
N GLN A 97 -25.34 5.97 -1.59
CA GLN A 97 -25.19 7.30 -1.05
C GLN A 97 -25.62 7.17 0.42
N GLY A 98 -24.65 7.24 1.32
CA GLY A 98 -24.91 7.21 2.75
C GLY A 98 -25.77 8.40 3.12
N THR A 99 -27.08 8.19 3.21
CA THR A 99 -27.95 9.07 3.99
C THR A 99 -27.62 8.77 5.45
N SER A 100 -27.06 9.75 6.16
CA SER A 100 -26.86 9.70 7.61
C SER A 100 -28.17 9.29 8.29
N PRO A 101 -28.23 8.16 9.00
CA PRO A 101 -29.29 7.93 9.95
C PRO A 101 -29.03 8.85 11.13
N THR A 102 -29.94 9.77 11.39
CA THR A 102 -30.13 10.32 12.74
C THR A 102 -30.61 9.17 13.61
N SER A 103 -29.68 8.40 14.15
CA SER A 103 -29.99 7.39 15.16
C SER A 103 -30.21 8.11 16.48
N GLU A 104 -31.48 8.19 16.88
CA GLU A 104 -31.85 8.34 18.28
C GLU A 104 -31.18 7.21 19.07
N VAL A 105 -30.42 7.60 20.10
CA VAL A 105 -29.68 6.67 20.95
C VAL A 105 -30.67 6.05 21.93
N ASP A 106 -31.15 4.84 21.60
CA ASP A 106 -31.74 3.93 22.58
C ASP A 106 -30.59 3.29 23.38
N LYS A 107 -30.45 3.70 24.65
CA LYS A 107 -29.48 3.13 25.59
C LYS A 107 -30.06 1.83 26.14
N THR A 108 -29.62 0.71 25.58
CA THR A 108 -29.66 -0.58 26.26
C THR A 108 -28.25 -0.94 26.71
N ASP A 109 -28.06 -1.02 28.02
CA ASP A 109 -26.82 -1.29 28.73
C ASP A 109 -26.28 -2.72 28.48
N GLY A 110 -25.63 -2.90 27.35
CA GLY A 110 -24.66 -3.97 27.10
C GLY A 110 -23.33 -3.33 26.73
N GLU A 111 -22.25 -3.70 27.42
CA GLU A 111 -20.88 -3.21 27.23
C GLU A 111 -20.55 -3.02 25.74
N SER A 112 -20.65 -1.78 25.26
CA SER A 112 -20.47 -1.44 23.84
C SER A 112 -18.97 -1.41 23.53
N SER A 113 -18.36 -2.59 23.39
CA SER A 113 -16.97 -2.67 22.96
C SER A 113 -16.82 -1.99 21.59
N SER A 114 -15.96 -0.97 21.54
CA SER A 114 -15.69 -0.22 20.33
C SER A 114 -14.98 -1.11 19.30
N ILE A 115 -15.40 -1.05 18.04
CA ILE A 115 -14.81 -1.89 16.98
C ILE A 115 -13.39 -1.39 16.69
N PRO A 116 -12.35 -2.25 16.77
CA PRO A 116 -10.98 -1.85 16.51
C PRO A 116 -10.73 -1.36 15.09
N VAL A 117 -9.63 -0.61 14.90
CA VAL A 117 -9.15 -0.15 13.59
C VAL A 117 -7.75 -0.70 13.32
N VAL A 118 -7.62 -1.44 12.22
CA VAL A 118 -6.36 -2.01 11.74
C VAL A 118 -5.83 -1.20 10.57
N PHE A 119 -4.54 -0.90 10.57
CA PHE A 119 -3.84 -0.20 9.50
C PHE A 119 -2.83 -1.13 8.82
N ALA A 120 -2.69 -0.98 7.50
CA ALA A 120 -1.61 -1.56 6.71
C ALA A 120 -0.86 -0.44 5.96
N HIS A 121 0.45 -0.34 6.17
CA HIS A 121 1.28 0.70 5.57
C HIS A 121 1.58 0.42 4.08
N GLY A 122 2.16 1.41 3.40
CA GLY A 122 2.55 1.32 1.99
C GLY A 122 3.99 0.85 1.77
N MET A 123 4.36 0.71 0.50
CA MET A 123 5.73 0.40 0.07
C MET A 123 6.73 1.42 0.62
N GLY A 124 7.83 0.94 1.22
CA GLY A 124 8.88 1.78 1.79
C GLY A 124 8.57 2.42 3.14
N ASP A 125 7.40 2.16 3.71
CA ASP A 125 6.96 2.65 5.01
C ASP A 125 7.18 1.58 6.11
N SER A 126 6.78 1.83 7.34
CA SER A 126 6.76 0.82 8.41
C SER A 126 5.86 1.19 9.58
N CYS A 127 5.16 0.21 10.14
CA CYS A 127 4.37 0.36 11.36
C CYS A 127 5.21 0.79 12.59
N PHE A 128 6.52 0.62 12.54
CA PHE A 128 7.43 0.97 13.64
C PHE A 128 7.88 2.44 13.61
N ASN A 129 7.68 3.16 12.49
CA ASN A 129 8.10 4.55 12.39
C ASN A 129 7.14 5.52 13.07
N SER A 130 7.57 6.77 13.26
CA SER A 130 6.78 7.79 13.95
C SER A 130 5.50 8.16 13.19
N GLY A 131 5.55 8.27 11.87
CA GLY A 131 4.39 8.66 11.06
C GLY A 131 3.22 7.69 11.20
N MET A 132 3.48 6.39 11.05
CA MET A 132 2.45 5.35 11.18
C MET A 132 1.95 5.21 12.63
N LYS A 133 2.84 5.33 13.62
CA LYS A 133 2.44 5.36 15.04
C LYS A 133 1.53 6.55 15.35
N ASP A 134 1.87 7.73 14.84
CA ASP A 134 1.11 8.96 15.05
C ASP A 134 -0.27 8.89 14.39
N ILE A 135 -0.36 8.38 13.15
CA ILE A 135 -1.65 8.20 12.46
C ILE A 135 -2.53 7.19 13.22
N THR A 136 -1.97 6.05 13.62
CA THR A 136 -2.69 5.01 14.35
C THR A 136 -3.23 5.54 15.69
N LYS A 137 -2.39 6.27 16.43
CA LYS A 137 -2.79 6.92 17.69
C LYS A 137 -3.85 7.99 17.47
N ARG A 138 -3.66 8.88 16.48
CA ARG A 138 -4.62 9.94 16.17
C ARG A 138 -5.98 9.38 15.77
N ALA A 139 -6.02 8.26 15.07
CA ALA A 139 -7.28 7.59 14.74
C ALA A 139 -8.03 7.14 16.01
N SER A 140 -7.33 6.57 16.99
CA SER A 140 -7.91 6.24 18.29
C SER A 140 -8.41 7.50 19.02
N ASP A 141 -7.57 8.56 19.09
CA ASP A 141 -7.90 9.82 19.77
C ASP A 141 -9.16 10.48 19.17
N LEU A 142 -9.30 10.48 17.84
CA LEU A 142 -10.46 11.04 17.14
C LEU A 142 -11.75 10.22 17.35
N LEU A 143 -11.61 8.95 17.73
CA LEU A 143 -12.73 8.06 18.05
C LEU A 143 -13.02 8.00 19.56
N GLY A 144 -12.54 8.96 20.33
CA GLY A 144 -12.78 9.06 21.78
C GLY A 144 -11.69 8.43 22.65
N GLY A 145 -10.57 8.01 22.08
CA GLY A 145 -9.38 7.53 22.80
C GLY A 145 -9.48 6.12 23.38
N GLU A 146 -10.66 5.51 23.37
CA GLU A 146 -10.91 4.16 23.89
C GLU A 146 -10.87 3.09 22.77
N VAL A 147 -10.90 3.51 21.51
CA VAL A 147 -10.88 2.57 20.38
C VAL A 147 -9.49 1.99 20.19
N TYR A 148 -9.41 0.67 20.17
CA TYR A 148 -8.16 -0.02 19.88
C TYR A 148 -7.77 0.19 18.40
N SER A 149 -6.64 0.87 18.18
CA SER A 149 -6.08 1.09 16.85
C SER A 149 -4.68 0.48 16.77
N VAL A 150 -4.40 -0.27 15.70
CA VAL A 150 -3.11 -0.95 15.53
C VAL A 150 -2.67 -0.96 14.07
N CYS A 151 -1.39 -0.74 13.82
CA CYS A 151 -0.76 -0.98 12.53
C CYS A 151 -0.16 -2.39 12.54
N VAL A 152 -0.51 -3.22 11.57
CA VAL A 152 -0.03 -4.61 11.46
C VAL A 152 1.20 -4.63 10.54
N PRO A 153 2.41 -4.90 11.08
CA PRO A 153 3.61 -4.97 10.28
C PRO A 153 3.71 -6.29 9.51
N THR A 154 4.51 -6.28 8.45
CA THR A 154 4.97 -7.47 7.73
C THR A 154 6.37 -7.93 8.15
N GLY A 155 7.04 -7.19 9.06
CA GLY A 155 8.34 -7.55 9.65
C GLY A 155 8.37 -7.36 11.18
N LYS A 156 9.40 -7.90 11.84
CA LYS A 156 9.55 -7.82 13.31
C LYS A 156 10.28 -6.56 13.77
N THR A 157 10.99 -5.91 12.86
CA THR A 157 11.74 -4.67 13.11
C THR A 157 11.40 -3.63 12.04
N GLN A 158 11.67 -2.35 12.31
CA GLN A 158 11.43 -1.29 11.33
C GLN A 158 12.14 -1.54 9.99
N ALA A 159 13.42 -1.95 10.04
CA ALA A 159 14.20 -2.21 8.84
C ALA A 159 13.63 -3.38 8.02
N GLU A 160 13.25 -4.47 8.70
CA GLU A 160 12.64 -5.63 8.07
C GLU A 160 11.27 -5.28 7.46
N ASP A 161 10.42 -4.57 8.21
CA ASP A 161 9.08 -4.16 7.79
C ASP A 161 9.13 -3.24 6.55
N THR A 162 10.06 -2.29 6.53
CA THR A 162 10.32 -1.46 5.35
C THR A 162 10.86 -2.26 4.17
N THR A 163 11.77 -3.19 4.42
CA THR A 163 12.36 -4.04 3.36
C THR A 163 11.32 -4.98 2.76
N ASN A 164 10.46 -5.56 3.59
CA ASN A 164 9.36 -6.42 3.16
C ASN A 164 8.36 -5.66 2.30
N GLY A 165 8.11 -4.37 2.58
CA GLY A 165 7.30 -3.51 1.72
C GLY A 165 7.81 -3.39 0.26
N TYR A 166 9.09 -3.70 0.00
CA TYR A 166 9.65 -3.76 -1.35
C TYR A 166 9.76 -5.19 -1.89
N PHE A 167 10.24 -6.12 -1.07
CA PHE A 167 10.75 -7.41 -1.56
C PHE A 167 9.96 -8.63 -1.10
N LEU A 168 9.06 -8.50 -0.12
CA LEU A 168 8.16 -9.59 0.25
C LEU A 168 7.05 -9.69 -0.81
N SER A 169 6.80 -10.90 -1.32
CA SER A 169 5.75 -11.11 -2.31
C SER A 169 4.39 -10.74 -1.72
N MET A 170 3.46 -10.25 -2.56
CA MET A 170 2.15 -9.82 -2.08
C MET A 170 1.40 -10.95 -1.36
N ASP A 171 1.45 -12.17 -1.88
CA ASP A 171 0.84 -13.34 -1.23
C ASP A 171 1.44 -13.60 0.15
N ALA A 172 2.77 -13.53 0.30
CA ALA A 172 3.40 -13.70 1.60
C ALA A 172 3.07 -12.55 2.57
N SER A 173 2.99 -11.31 2.08
CA SER A 173 2.56 -10.16 2.88
C SER A 173 1.13 -10.33 3.41
N VAL A 174 0.22 -10.88 2.60
CA VAL A 174 -1.15 -11.21 3.01
C VAL A 174 -1.14 -12.28 4.10
N ASP A 175 -0.30 -13.30 3.98
CA ASP A 175 -0.23 -14.42 4.93
C ASP A 175 0.33 -13.95 6.28
N VAL A 176 1.41 -13.18 6.28
CA VAL A 176 1.98 -12.57 7.50
C VAL A 176 0.97 -11.63 8.19
N PHE A 177 0.26 -10.81 7.40
CA PHE A 177 -0.79 -9.95 7.92
C PHE A 177 -1.91 -10.77 8.57
N ALA A 178 -2.37 -11.84 7.90
CA ALA A 178 -3.43 -12.71 8.40
C ALA A 178 -3.04 -13.42 9.70
N GLU A 179 -1.81 -13.95 9.78
CA GLU A 179 -1.28 -14.59 10.98
C GLU A 179 -1.22 -13.62 12.16
N THR A 180 -0.72 -12.41 11.92
CA THR A 180 -0.61 -11.37 12.97
C THR A 180 -1.99 -10.96 13.47
N VAL A 181 -2.96 -10.76 12.56
CA VAL A 181 -4.34 -10.43 12.91
C VAL A 181 -4.99 -11.56 13.72
N ALA A 182 -4.77 -12.83 13.34
CA ALA A 182 -5.35 -13.97 14.04
C ALA A 182 -4.80 -14.17 15.46
N GLN A 183 -3.57 -13.71 15.72
CA GLN A 183 -2.92 -13.78 17.03
C GLN A 183 -3.35 -12.67 17.99
N ASP A 184 -4.03 -11.63 17.51
CA ASP A 184 -4.49 -10.53 18.34
C ASP A 184 -5.92 -10.78 18.87
N PRO A 185 -6.09 -11.09 20.17
CA PRO A 185 -7.41 -11.37 20.72
C PRO A 185 -8.36 -10.16 20.69
N LYS A 186 -7.83 -8.93 20.58
CA LYS A 186 -8.67 -7.73 20.47
C LYS A 186 -9.37 -7.64 19.12
N LEU A 187 -8.84 -8.31 18.11
CA LEU A 187 -9.39 -8.32 16.75
C LEU A 187 -10.36 -9.48 16.52
N ALA A 188 -10.49 -10.42 17.47
CA ALA A 188 -11.24 -11.67 17.33
C ALA A 188 -12.71 -11.49 16.89
N ASN A 189 -13.34 -10.38 17.30
CA ASN A 189 -14.74 -10.07 16.99
C ASN A 189 -14.92 -9.25 15.68
N GLY A 190 -13.83 -9.09 14.92
CA GLY A 190 -13.75 -8.31 13.71
C GLY A 190 -13.32 -6.86 13.95
N PHE A 191 -12.96 -6.17 12.87
CA PHE A 191 -12.34 -4.85 12.91
C PHE A 191 -12.64 -4.04 11.65
N HIS A 192 -12.43 -2.72 11.71
CA HIS A 192 -12.34 -1.86 10.53
C HIS A 192 -10.89 -1.83 10.02
N ALA A 193 -10.69 -1.73 8.71
CA ALA A 193 -9.37 -1.75 8.12
C ALA A 193 -9.13 -0.52 7.23
N ILE A 194 -7.93 0.04 7.31
CA ILE A 194 -7.48 1.18 6.49
C ILE A 194 -6.14 0.80 5.85
N GLY A 195 -6.10 0.77 4.51
CA GLY A 195 -4.87 0.54 3.77
C GLY A 195 -4.29 1.84 3.24
N PHE A 196 -2.95 1.95 3.25
CA PHE A 196 -2.24 3.04 2.59
C PHE A 196 -1.45 2.51 1.40
N SER A 197 -1.67 3.09 0.22
CA SER A 197 -0.91 2.76 -1.00
C SER A 197 -0.89 1.24 -1.26
N GLN A 198 0.26 0.57 -1.17
CA GLN A 198 0.38 -0.88 -1.34
C GLN A 198 -0.40 -1.70 -0.27
N GLY A 199 -0.55 -1.19 0.96
CA GLY A 199 -1.29 -1.84 2.04
C GLY A 199 -2.77 -2.11 1.71
N ASN A 200 -3.32 -1.38 0.74
CA ASN A 200 -4.64 -1.64 0.17
C ASN A 200 -4.78 -3.02 -0.47
N ASN A 201 -3.72 -3.51 -1.10
CA ASN A 201 -3.72 -4.84 -1.73
C ASN A 201 -3.53 -5.94 -0.68
N VAL A 202 -2.75 -5.67 0.36
CA VAL A 202 -2.61 -6.58 1.51
C VAL A 202 -3.97 -6.83 2.17
N ILE A 203 -4.72 -5.76 2.49
CA ILE A 203 -6.05 -5.92 3.12
C ILE A 203 -7.05 -6.55 2.14
N ARG A 204 -7.04 -6.20 0.85
CA ARG A 204 -7.90 -6.87 -0.15
C ARG A 204 -7.59 -8.36 -0.24
N GLY A 205 -6.31 -8.74 -0.27
CA GLY A 205 -5.88 -10.12 -0.27
C GLY A 205 -6.33 -10.85 0.99
N TYR A 206 -6.21 -10.21 2.17
CA TYR A 206 -6.73 -10.75 3.42
C TYR A 206 -8.24 -11.03 3.37
N ILE A 207 -9.03 -10.05 2.89
CA ILE A 207 -10.49 -10.20 2.75
C ILE A 207 -10.84 -11.31 1.76
N ALA A 208 -10.05 -11.49 0.70
CA ALA A 208 -10.29 -12.52 -0.30
C ALA A 208 -9.90 -13.93 0.17
N LYS A 209 -8.79 -14.06 0.90
CA LYS A 209 -8.17 -15.35 1.26
C LYS A 209 -8.57 -15.86 2.65
N TYR A 210 -8.79 -14.97 3.62
CA TYR A 210 -8.96 -15.33 5.04
C TYR A 210 -10.23 -14.76 5.68
N ASN A 211 -10.38 -13.43 5.69
CA ASN A 211 -11.47 -12.65 6.31
C ASN A 211 -12.00 -13.16 7.67
N THR A 212 -11.10 -13.76 8.47
CA THR A 212 -11.36 -14.28 9.80
C THR A 212 -10.19 -13.90 10.71
N PRO A 213 -10.39 -13.01 11.69
CA PRO A 213 -11.60 -12.25 12.01
C PRO A 213 -12.10 -11.32 10.89
N THR A 214 -13.40 -11.04 10.85
CA THR A 214 -14.03 -10.35 9.72
C THR A 214 -13.71 -8.85 9.66
N VAL A 215 -13.32 -8.37 8.48
CA VAL A 215 -13.25 -6.93 8.20
C VAL A 215 -14.66 -6.38 8.01
N LYS A 216 -15.09 -5.47 8.89
CA LYS A 216 -16.44 -4.87 8.88
C LYS A 216 -16.56 -3.75 7.85
N THR A 217 -15.56 -2.89 7.79
CA THR A 217 -15.43 -1.80 6.82
C THR A 217 -13.99 -1.72 6.37
N PHE A 218 -13.78 -1.56 5.08
CA PHE A 218 -12.45 -1.37 4.50
C PHE A 218 -12.39 -0.03 3.77
N VAL A 219 -11.41 0.81 4.14
CA VAL A 219 -11.11 2.09 3.49
C VAL A 219 -9.81 1.92 2.71
N SER A 220 -9.85 2.30 1.43
CA SER A 220 -8.78 2.14 0.46
C SER A 220 -8.53 3.38 -0.35
#